data_AF-A0A3B0UTV8-F1
#
_entry.id   AF-A0A3B0UTV8-F1
#
_cell.length_a   1.000
_cell.length_b   1.000
_cell.length_c   1.000
_cell.angle_alpha   90.00
_cell.angle_beta   90.00
_cell.angle_gamma   90.00
#
_symmetry.space_group_name_H-M   'P 1'
#
loop_
_entity.id
_entity.type
_entity.pdbx_description
1 polymer ?
#
loop_
_entity_poly.entity_id
_entity_poly.type
_entity_poly.pdbx_seq_one_letter_code
_entity_poly.pdbx_strand_id
1 'polypeptide(L)'
;SREATPDMAIVDPVFTQNLPAFITADTGIDVLGHAIEAYSCTWANDFTDGLCLQAARMVFQYLPRAVADGANDPEAREKMANAAAIAGITLGNSQIALAHAMGHSAGGLFKTIPHGRITAVFLPYTIQFVANGGVGRYADLCAIIGQPASDEADAAQKLAAATLKLMKQINLPATLQEAGITKKELEAHMETLCEHVIIDTNTLMSRRIPEEDEVEKLFWCAFNGRSVDF
;
A
#
# COMPACT_ATOMS: atom_id res chain seq x y z
N SER A 1 -17.43 10.81 6.13
CA SER A 1 -18.26 12.04 6.01
C SER A 1 -17.34 13.24 5.97
N ARG A 2 -17.60 14.23 5.09
CA ARG A 2 -16.85 15.49 5.11
C ARG A 2 -16.98 16.24 6.44
N GLU A 3 -18.05 15.95 7.20
CA GLU A 3 -18.31 16.50 8.53
C GLU A 3 -17.34 16.00 9.62
N ALA A 4 -16.60 14.91 9.35
CA ALA A 4 -15.56 14.42 10.26
C ALA A 4 -14.15 14.93 9.89
N THR A 5 -14.04 15.79 8.88
CA THR A 5 -12.76 16.42 8.51
C THR A 5 -12.38 17.43 9.60
N PRO A 6 -11.16 17.39 10.14
CA PRO A 6 -10.74 18.39 11.12
C PRO A 6 -10.71 19.80 10.50
N ASP A 7 -11.18 20.81 11.24
CA ASP A 7 -11.09 22.22 10.82
C ASP A 7 -9.62 22.69 10.71
N MET A 8 -8.73 22.08 11.49
CA MET A 8 -7.30 22.37 11.52
C MET A 8 -6.52 21.09 11.77
N ALA A 9 -5.48 20.85 10.96
CA ALA A 9 -4.52 19.78 11.15
C ALA A 9 -3.13 20.38 11.42
N ILE A 10 -2.50 19.99 12.52
CA ILE A 10 -1.13 20.38 12.88
C ILE A 10 -0.23 19.16 12.70
N VAL A 11 0.65 19.20 11.72
CA VAL A 11 1.60 18.13 11.40
C VAL A 11 2.98 18.56 11.90
N ASP A 12 3.27 18.30 13.18
CA ASP A 12 4.57 18.58 13.78
C ASP A 12 5.37 17.26 13.95
N PRO A 13 6.50 17.10 13.24
CA PRO A 13 7.28 15.88 13.27
C PRO A 13 7.88 15.57 14.66
N VAL A 14 7.98 16.53 15.57
CA VAL A 14 8.45 16.31 16.96
C VAL A 14 7.60 15.26 17.67
N PHE A 15 6.30 15.17 17.38
CA PHE A 15 5.41 14.18 17.99
C PHE A 15 5.65 12.75 17.49
N THR A 16 6.28 12.60 16.32
CA THR A 16 6.57 11.29 15.73
C THR A 16 8.04 10.91 15.81
N GLN A 17 8.93 11.84 16.18
CA GLN A 17 10.39 11.65 16.10
C GLN A 17 10.91 10.40 16.81
N ASN A 18 10.28 10.01 17.93
CA ASN A 18 10.70 8.91 18.80
C ASN A 18 9.90 7.61 18.60
N LEU A 19 9.04 7.52 17.57
CA LEU A 19 8.34 6.26 17.29
C LEU A 19 9.34 5.12 17.04
N PRO A 20 9.11 3.92 17.59
CA PRO A 20 9.95 2.76 17.31
C PRO A 20 10.09 2.49 15.82
N ALA A 21 11.22 1.89 15.42
CA ALA A 21 11.51 1.57 14.02
C ALA A 21 10.41 0.72 13.36
N PHE A 22 9.87 -0.29 14.06
CA PHE A 22 8.81 -1.14 13.52
C PHE A 22 7.50 -0.38 13.29
N ILE A 23 7.12 0.53 14.20
CA ILE A 23 5.94 1.40 14.01
C ILE A 23 6.18 2.34 12.83
N THR A 24 7.39 2.89 12.70
CA THR A 24 7.77 3.77 11.59
C THR A 24 7.71 3.03 10.25
N ALA A 25 8.15 1.78 10.21
CA ALA A 25 8.05 0.93 9.03
C ALA A 25 6.59 0.64 8.66
N ASP A 26 5.80 0.18 9.64
CA ASP A 26 4.39 -0.17 9.44
C ASP A 26 3.56 1.03 8.97
N THR A 27 3.68 2.20 9.63
CA THR A 27 2.90 3.38 9.24
C THR A 27 3.45 4.05 7.98
N GLY A 28 4.76 4.01 7.76
CA GLY A 28 5.38 4.63 6.60
C GLY A 28 5.10 3.90 5.29
N ILE A 29 5.04 2.56 5.32
CA ILE A 29 4.69 1.78 4.12
C ILE A 29 3.21 1.95 3.75
N ASP A 30 2.35 2.20 4.73
CA ASP A 30 0.94 2.51 4.54
C ASP A 30 0.75 3.78 3.70
N VAL A 31 1.59 4.79 3.93
CA VAL A 31 1.64 6.02 3.10
C VAL A 31 1.92 5.69 1.63
N LEU A 32 2.77 4.70 1.34
CA LEU A 32 3.02 4.27 -0.04
C LEU A 32 1.78 3.60 -0.63
N GLY A 33 1.10 2.74 0.14
CA GLY A 33 -0.18 2.13 -0.26
C GLY A 33 -1.21 3.18 -0.63
N HIS A 34 -1.43 4.16 0.26
CA HIS A 34 -2.31 5.30 0.00
C HIS A 34 -1.97 6.03 -1.30
N ALA A 35 -0.70 6.35 -1.51
CA ALA A 35 -0.25 7.10 -2.68
C ALA A 35 -0.46 6.32 -3.99
N ILE A 36 -0.06 5.04 -4.03
CA ILE A 36 -0.16 4.20 -5.23
C ILE A 36 -1.63 3.92 -5.57
N GLU A 37 -2.44 3.56 -4.58
CA GLU A 37 -3.84 3.23 -4.83
C GLU A 37 -4.66 4.45 -5.21
N ALA A 38 -4.48 5.58 -4.51
CA ALA A 38 -5.18 6.82 -4.88
C ALA A 38 -4.81 7.29 -6.31
N TYR A 39 -3.56 7.09 -6.75
CA TYR A 39 -3.13 7.44 -8.11
C TYR A 39 -3.75 6.54 -9.18
N SER A 40 -3.86 5.25 -8.87
CA SER A 40 -4.22 4.21 -9.83
C SER A 40 -5.69 3.79 -9.77
N CYS A 41 -6.50 4.34 -8.85
CA CYS A 41 -7.91 4.02 -8.72
C CYS A 41 -8.79 4.61 -9.85
N THR A 42 -10.09 4.29 -9.79
CA THR A 42 -11.12 4.83 -10.71
C THR A 42 -11.49 6.29 -10.43
N TRP A 43 -11.20 6.82 -9.24
CA TRP A 43 -11.49 8.20 -8.83
C TRP A 43 -10.29 9.15 -8.92
N ALA A 44 -9.16 8.66 -9.42
CA ALA A 44 -7.97 9.46 -9.64
C ALA A 44 -8.26 10.67 -10.55
N ASN A 45 -7.62 11.79 -10.26
CA ASN A 45 -7.90 13.07 -10.90
C ASN A 45 -6.70 14.02 -10.79
N ASP A 46 -6.68 15.04 -11.65
CA ASP A 46 -5.57 15.98 -11.80
C ASP A 46 -5.20 16.71 -10.49
N PHE A 47 -6.14 16.86 -9.54
CA PHE A 47 -5.85 17.50 -8.26
C PHE A 47 -5.06 16.60 -7.31
N THR A 48 -5.33 15.29 -7.33
CA THR A 48 -4.66 14.33 -6.43
C THR A 48 -3.41 13.73 -7.03
N ASP A 49 -3.33 13.60 -8.36
CA ASP A 49 -2.28 12.84 -9.03
C ASP A 49 -0.88 13.37 -8.71
N GLY A 50 -0.70 14.69 -8.72
CA GLY A 50 0.57 15.31 -8.32
C GLY A 50 0.95 15.07 -6.85
N LEU A 51 -0.04 15.05 -5.95
CA LEU A 51 0.15 14.78 -4.53
C LEU A 51 0.52 13.30 -4.29
N CYS A 52 -0.11 12.37 -5.00
CA CYS A 52 0.23 10.94 -4.95
C CYS A 52 1.68 10.70 -5.38
N LEU A 53 2.10 11.27 -6.51
CA LEU A 53 3.47 11.15 -7.01
C LEU A 53 4.49 11.80 -6.05
N GLN A 54 4.13 12.92 -5.43
CA GLN A 54 4.93 13.56 -4.39
C GLN A 54 5.12 12.64 -3.17
N ALA A 55 4.03 12.10 -2.63
CA ALA A 55 4.04 11.23 -1.46
C ALA A 55 4.85 9.96 -1.74
N ALA A 56 4.59 9.27 -2.86
CA ALA A 56 5.32 8.05 -3.22
C ALA A 56 6.83 8.29 -3.32
N ARG A 57 7.25 9.37 -4.00
CA ARG A 57 8.68 9.73 -4.11
C ARG A 57 9.31 9.95 -2.74
N MET A 58 8.63 10.69 -1.87
CA MET A 58 9.12 10.96 -0.52
C MET A 58 9.24 9.68 0.30
N VAL A 59 8.27 8.75 0.20
CA VAL A 59 8.34 7.46 0.91
C VAL A 59 9.54 6.64 0.45
N PHE A 60 9.73 6.45 -0.86
CA PHE A 60 10.88 5.71 -1.38
C PHE A 60 12.24 6.33 -0.98
N GLN A 61 12.30 7.66 -0.86
CA GLN A 61 13.53 8.36 -0.51
C GLN A 61 13.82 8.38 1.00
N TYR A 62 12.80 8.60 1.83
CA TYR A 62 12.98 8.95 3.24
C TYR A 62 12.56 7.87 4.22
N LEU A 63 11.67 6.93 3.85
CA LEU A 63 11.23 5.89 4.76
C LEU A 63 12.38 4.99 5.24
N PRO A 64 13.29 4.48 4.37
CA PRO A 64 14.42 3.67 4.84
C PRO A 64 15.29 4.40 5.86
N ARG A 65 15.54 5.70 5.65
CA ARG A 65 16.29 6.57 6.58
C ARG A 65 15.55 6.74 7.90
N ALA A 66 14.25 7.05 7.85
CA ALA A 66 13.43 7.24 9.05
C ALA A 66 13.34 5.98 9.91
N VAL A 67 13.33 4.79 9.29
CA VAL A 67 13.33 3.49 10.00
C VAL A 67 14.70 3.19 10.61
N ALA A 68 15.78 3.43 9.86
CA ALA A 68 17.15 3.12 10.30
C ALA A 68 17.65 4.07 11.40
N ASP A 69 17.46 5.37 11.20
CA ASP A 69 18.09 6.42 12.03
C ASP A 69 17.13 7.09 13.01
N GLY A 70 15.81 6.97 12.79
CA GLY A 70 14.78 7.47 13.72
C GLY A 70 14.98 8.93 14.09
N ALA A 71 15.09 9.21 15.39
CA ALA A 71 15.31 10.57 15.91
C ALA A 71 16.67 11.18 15.53
N ASN A 72 17.63 10.37 15.08
CA ASN A 72 18.93 10.86 14.61
C ASN A 72 18.88 11.42 13.17
N ASP A 73 17.78 11.21 12.44
CA ASP A 73 17.53 11.80 11.14
C ASP A 73 16.22 12.63 11.15
N PRO A 74 16.26 13.84 11.74
CA PRO A 74 15.07 14.70 11.84
C PRO A 74 14.52 15.11 10.47
N GLU A 75 15.37 15.20 9.43
CA GLU A 75 14.92 15.49 8.07
C GLU A 75 14.03 14.35 7.56
N ALA A 76 14.48 13.09 7.66
CA ALA A 76 13.68 11.96 7.22
C ALA A 76 12.34 11.86 7.97
N ARG A 77 12.33 12.19 9.27
CA ARG A 77 11.09 12.24 10.08
C ARG A 77 10.14 13.34 9.62
N GLU A 78 10.65 14.54 9.38
CA GLU A 78 9.87 15.66 8.81
C GLU A 78 9.29 15.29 7.45
N LYS A 79 10.09 14.71 6.56
CA LYS A 79 9.63 14.32 5.23
C LYS A 79 8.61 13.19 5.29
N MET A 80 8.75 12.21 6.17
CA MET A 80 7.71 11.18 6.33
C MET A 80 6.41 11.73 6.93
N ALA A 81 6.48 12.68 7.88
CA ALA A 81 5.29 13.36 8.41
C ALA A 81 4.55 14.14 7.31
N ASN A 82 5.30 14.87 6.48
CA ASN A 82 4.75 15.58 5.33
C ASN A 82 4.18 14.61 4.27
N ALA A 83 4.86 13.51 3.98
CA ALA A 83 4.38 12.51 3.02
C ALA A 83 3.04 11.89 3.48
N ALA A 84 2.94 11.55 4.77
CA ALA A 84 1.70 11.04 5.36
C ALA A 84 0.55 12.05 5.25
N ALA A 85 0.81 13.32 5.53
CA ALA A 85 -0.20 14.38 5.39
C ALA A 85 -0.64 14.57 3.93
N ILE A 86 0.31 14.57 2.98
CA ILE A 86 0.03 14.67 1.55
C ILE A 86 -0.85 13.50 1.09
N ALA A 87 -0.51 12.26 1.47
CA ALA A 87 -1.32 11.08 1.16
C ALA A 87 -2.71 11.12 1.83
N GLY A 88 -2.83 11.71 3.02
CA GLY A 88 -4.13 11.94 3.67
C GLY A 88 -5.05 12.87 2.86
N ILE A 89 -4.50 13.90 2.21
CA ILE A 89 -5.27 14.79 1.33
C ILE A 89 -5.79 14.02 0.10
N THR A 90 -4.99 13.08 -0.44
CA THR A 90 -5.40 12.30 -1.62
C THR A 90 -6.51 11.30 -1.27
N LEU A 91 -6.40 10.61 -0.13
CA LEU A 91 -7.43 9.69 0.38
C LEU A 91 -8.83 10.31 0.42
N GLY A 92 -8.96 11.55 0.91
CA GLY A 92 -10.25 12.24 1.02
C GLY A 92 -10.92 12.56 -0.33
N ASN A 93 -10.18 12.47 -1.44
CA ASN A 93 -10.62 12.87 -2.78
C ASN A 93 -10.56 11.74 -3.82
N SER A 94 -9.68 10.74 -3.64
CA SER A 94 -9.45 9.64 -4.59
C SER A 94 -9.46 8.25 -3.92
N GLN A 95 -9.77 8.16 -2.61
CA GLN A 95 -9.88 6.89 -1.87
C GLN A 95 -8.63 5.97 -1.97
N ILE A 96 -8.80 4.72 -1.57
CA ILE A 96 -7.86 3.57 -1.65
C ILE A 96 -8.56 2.43 -2.38
N ALA A 97 -7.84 1.35 -2.69
CA ALA A 97 -8.32 0.30 -3.59
C ALA A 97 -8.11 -1.12 -3.01
N LEU A 98 -7.81 -2.07 -3.89
CA LEU A 98 -7.89 -3.50 -3.62
C LEU A 98 -6.89 -3.98 -2.55
N ALA A 99 -5.69 -3.42 -2.46
CA ALA A 99 -4.71 -3.81 -1.44
C ALA A 99 -5.25 -3.52 -0.03
N HIS A 100 -5.89 -2.36 0.16
CA HIS A 100 -6.54 -2.04 1.44
C HIS A 100 -7.76 -2.92 1.71
N ALA A 101 -8.59 -3.23 0.72
CA ALA A 101 -9.70 -4.15 0.90
C ALA A 101 -9.21 -5.54 1.38
N MET A 102 -8.17 -6.08 0.75
CA MET A 102 -7.51 -7.33 1.18
C MET A 102 -6.87 -7.18 2.57
N GLY A 103 -6.21 -6.05 2.83
CA GLY A 103 -5.60 -5.74 4.12
C GLY A 103 -6.61 -5.63 5.27
N HIS A 104 -7.77 -5.01 5.07
CA HIS A 104 -8.85 -4.91 6.05
C HIS A 104 -9.43 -6.28 6.37
N SER A 105 -9.74 -7.06 5.34
CA SER A 105 -10.25 -8.42 5.46
C SER A 105 -9.28 -9.29 6.28
N ALA A 106 -8.00 -9.32 5.86
CA ALA A 106 -6.96 -10.06 6.55
C ALA A 106 -6.70 -9.56 7.97
N GLY A 107 -6.58 -8.25 8.18
CA GLY A 107 -6.33 -7.65 9.49
C GLY A 107 -7.47 -7.85 10.50
N GLY A 108 -8.71 -7.94 10.03
CA GLY A 108 -9.88 -8.24 10.86
C GLY A 108 -9.87 -9.67 11.44
N LEU A 109 -9.33 -10.63 10.69
CA LEU A 109 -9.24 -12.04 11.10
C LEU A 109 -7.89 -12.37 11.76
N PHE A 110 -6.79 -11.91 11.17
CA PHE A 110 -5.41 -12.10 11.62
C PHE A 110 -4.93 -10.94 12.51
N LYS A 111 -5.59 -10.75 13.65
CA LYS A 111 -5.47 -9.57 14.55
C LYS A 111 -4.09 -9.29 15.12
N THR A 112 -3.08 -10.11 14.83
CA THR A 112 -1.69 -9.97 15.29
C THR A 112 -0.84 -9.12 14.36
N ILE A 113 -1.30 -8.83 13.14
CA ILE A 113 -0.54 -8.09 12.14
C ILE A 113 -1.04 -6.64 12.04
N PRO A 114 -0.17 -5.62 12.26
CA PRO A 114 -0.54 -4.21 12.11
C PRO A 114 -1.04 -3.86 10.70
N HIS A 115 -1.93 -2.86 10.61
CA HIS A 115 -2.59 -2.45 9.37
C HIS A 115 -1.63 -2.21 8.19
N GLY A 116 -0.69 -1.27 8.31
CA GLY A 116 0.20 -0.96 7.21
C GLY A 116 1.07 -2.13 6.77
N ARG A 117 1.42 -3.04 7.70
CA ARG A 117 2.15 -4.27 7.38
C ARG A 117 1.30 -5.24 6.56
N ILE A 118 0.07 -5.52 7.00
CA ILE A 118 -0.79 -6.49 6.32
C ILE A 118 -1.21 -5.95 4.95
N THR A 119 -1.53 -4.66 4.83
CA THR A 119 -1.88 -4.01 3.57
C THR A 119 -0.70 -4.00 2.60
N ALA A 120 0.52 -3.70 3.09
CA ALA A 120 1.71 -3.68 2.24
C ALA A 120 2.04 -5.04 1.63
N VAL A 121 1.72 -6.16 2.31
CA VAL A 121 1.88 -7.50 1.73
C VAL A 121 1.05 -7.64 0.45
N PHE A 122 -0.17 -7.13 0.40
CA PHE A 122 -1.03 -7.29 -0.79
C PHE A 122 -0.68 -6.36 -1.95
N LEU A 123 -0.09 -5.20 -1.67
CA LEU A 123 0.12 -4.14 -2.66
C LEU A 123 0.87 -4.57 -3.94
N PRO A 124 1.99 -5.33 -3.88
CA PRO A 124 2.67 -5.81 -5.09
C PRO A 124 1.79 -6.71 -5.97
N TYR A 125 0.94 -7.53 -5.36
CA TYR A 125 0.10 -8.51 -6.06
C TYR A 125 -1.12 -7.84 -6.70
N THR A 126 -1.73 -6.86 -6.03
CA THR A 126 -2.85 -6.10 -6.60
C THR A 126 -2.41 -5.18 -7.74
N ILE A 127 -1.20 -4.61 -7.68
CA ILE A 127 -0.59 -3.88 -8.81
C ILE A 127 -0.50 -4.79 -10.05
N GLN A 128 0.02 -6.00 -9.88
CA GLN A 128 0.13 -6.97 -10.98
C GLN A 128 -1.24 -7.38 -11.52
N PHE A 129 -2.19 -7.67 -10.64
CA PHE A 129 -3.56 -8.02 -11.00
C PHE A 129 -4.26 -6.94 -11.85
N VAL A 130 -4.19 -5.68 -11.42
CA VAL A 130 -4.79 -4.56 -12.14
C VAL A 130 -4.12 -4.38 -13.51
N ALA A 131 -2.79 -4.52 -13.58
CA ALA A 131 -2.05 -4.40 -14.84
C ALA A 131 -2.32 -5.55 -15.82
N ASN A 132 -2.50 -6.79 -15.34
CA ASN A 132 -2.89 -7.93 -16.19
C ASN A 132 -4.28 -7.74 -16.84
N GLY A 133 -5.15 -6.93 -16.21
CA GLY A 133 -6.43 -6.50 -16.80
C GLY A 133 -6.29 -5.38 -17.84
N GLY A 134 -5.08 -4.87 -18.09
CA GLY A 134 -4.82 -3.81 -19.07
C GLY A 134 -5.25 -2.40 -18.65
N VAL A 135 -5.49 -2.16 -17.35
CA VAL A 135 -6.08 -0.91 -16.83
C VAL A 135 -5.20 -0.18 -15.82
N GLY A 136 -3.93 -0.56 -15.68
CA GLY A 136 -2.97 0.07 -14.76
C GLY A 136 -2.63 1.54 -15.08
N ARG A 137 -2.01 2.22 -14.10
CA ARG A 137 -1.40 3.57 -14.22
C ARG A 137 -0.13 3.66 -13.37
N TYR A 138 0.90 2.91 -13.73
CA TYR A 138 2.10 2.76 -12.89
C TYR A 138 3.36 3.36 -13.52
N ALA A 139 3.33 3.75 -14.80
CA ALA A 139 4.49 4.30 -15.51
C ALA A 139 5.07 5.56 -14.86
N ASP A 140 4.21 6.51 -14.44
CA ASP A 140 4.66 7.75 -13.81
C ASP A 140 5.26 7.50 -12.42
N LEU A 141 4.67 6.57 -11.66
CA LEU A 141 5.20 6.11 -10.37
C LEU A 141 6.60 5.48 -10.54
N CYS A 142 6.81 4.75 -11.63
CA CYS A 142 8.12 4.20 -11.99
C CYS A 142 9.13 5.29 -12.36
N ALA A 143 8.71 6.31 -13.11
CA ALA A 143 9.57 7.42 -13.51
C ALA A 143 10.08 8.23 -12.30
N ILE A 144 9.22 8.55 -11.33
CA ILE A 144 9.60 9.35 -10.15
C ILE A 144 10.58 8.62 -9.21
N ILE A 145 10.64 7.29 -9.26
CA ILE A 145 11.58 6.47 -8.48
C ILE A 145 12.84 6.11 -9.29
N GLY A 146 13.02 6.71 -10.46
CA GLY A 146 14.20 6.51 -11.31
C GLY A 146 14.23 5.17 -12.06
N GLN A 147 13.08 4.53 -12.26
CA GLN A 147 12.96 3.24 -12.94
C GLN A 147 11.94 3.31 -14.10
N PRO A 148 12.11 4.19 -15.10
CA PRO A 148 11.13 4.35 -16.17
C PRO A 148 10.81 3.01 -16.85
N ALA A 149 9.54 2.83 -17.18
CA ALA A 149 9.02 1.62 -17.81
C ALA A 149 8.78 1.80 -19.31
N SER A 150 8.85 0.73 -20.09
CA SER A 150 8.55 0.75 -21.54
C SER A 150 7.05 0.81 -21.82
N ASP A 151 6.26 0.17 -20.97
CA ASP A 151 4.81 0.04 -21.06
C ASP A 151 4.25 -0.23 -19.66
N GLU A 152 2.91 -0.36 -19.58
CA GLU A 152 2.21 -0.51 -18.31
C GLU A 152 2.47 -1.87 -17.63
N ALA A 153 2.73 -2.94 -18.40
CA ALA A 153 3.05 -4.25 -17.83
C ALA A 153 4.45 -4.25 -17.20
N ASP A 154 5.44 -3.67 -17.88
CA ASP A 154 6.77 -3.42 -17.33
C ASP A 154 6.70 -2.50 -16.10
N ALA A 155 5.85 -1.46 -16.13
CA ALA A 155 5.66 -0.55 -15.01
C ALA A 155 5.13 -1.27 -13.77
N ALA A 156 4.12 -2.12 -13.92
CA ALA A 156 3.56 -2.90 -12.83
C ALA A 156 4.60 -3.84 -12.20
N GLN A 157 5.39 -4.53 -13.03
CA GLN A 157 6.45 -5.42 -12.54
C GLN A 157 7.55 -4.66 -11.80
N LYS A 158 8.02 -3.53 -12.36
CA LYS A 158 9.03 -2.67 -11.72
C LYS A 158 8.53 -2.08 -10.41
N LEU A 159 7.31 -1.57 -10.37
CA LEU A 159 6.73 -0.98 -9.17
C LEU A 159 6.51 -2.03 -8.08
N ALA A 160 5.95 -3.20 -8.42
CA ALA A 160 5.80 -4.32 -7.49
C ALA A 160 7.16 -4.76 -6.91
N ALA A 161 8.18 -4.90 -7.76
CA ALA A 161 9.53 -5.25 -7.33
C ALA A 161 10.16 -4.16 -6.44
N ALA A 162 9.96 -2.87 -6.75
CA ALA A 162 10.43 -1.75 -5.94
C ALA A 162 9.76 -1.73 -4.56
N THR A 163 8.45 -1.99 -4.49
CA THR A 163 7.70 -2.11 -3.23
C THR A 163 8.23 -3.26 -2.38
N LEU A 164 8.39 -4.46 -2.97
CA LEU A 164 8.96 -5.63 -2.26
C LEU A 164 10.38 -5.36 -1.76
N LYS A 165 11.21 -4.67 -2.56
CA LYS A 165 12.57 -4.27 -2.16
C LYS A 165 12.52 -3.29 -0.98
N LEU A 166 11.64 -2.29 -1.03
CA LEU A 166 11.47 -1.32 0.06
C LEU A 166 11.05 -2.05 1.34
N MET A 167 10.04 -2.92 1.28
CA MET A 167 9.57 -3.71 2.44
C MET A 167 10.73 -4.48 3.09
N LYS A 168 11.57 -5.14 2.30
CA LYS A 168 12.77 -5.83 2.81
C LYS A 168 13.77 -4.88 3.45
N GLN A 169 14.01 -3.70 2.86
CA GLN A 169 14.93 -2.69 3.42
C GLN A 169 14.47 -2.17 4.78
N ILE A 170 13.17 -2.12 5.03
CA ILE A 170 12.58 -1.66 6.30
C ILE A 170 12.16 -2.82 7.23
N ASN A 171 12.67 -4.03 6.97
CA ASN A 171 12.46 -5.24 7.76
C ASN A 171 10.98 -5.66 7.91
N LEU A 172 10.17 -5.49 6.86
CA LEU A 172 8.80 -5.99 6.80
C LEU A 172 8.72 -7.32 6.02
N PRO A 173 7.80 -8.23 6.39
CA PRO A 173 7.55 -9.46 5.65
C PRO A 173 6.95 -9.15 4.28
N ALA A 174 7.35 -9.90 3.26
CA ALA A 174 6.88 -9.78 1.88
C ALA A 174 5.70 -10.70 1.54
N THR A 175 5.36 -11.64 2.44
CA THR A 175 4.28 -12.61 2.27
C THR A 175 3.50 -12.79 3.57
N LEU A 176 2.29 -13.35 3.48
CA LEU A 176 1.51 -13.73 4.67
C LEU A 176 2.23 -14.81 5.49
N GLN A 177 2.93 -15.73 4.82
CA GLN A 177 3.71 -16.76 5.49
C GLN A 177 4.87 -16.15 6.30
N GLU A 178 5.60 -15.21 5.73
CA GLU A 178 6.66 -14.47 6.44
C GLU A 178 6.09 -13.61 7.59
N ALA A 179 4.84 -13.15 7.45
CA ALA A 179 4.12 -12.44 8.50
C ALA A 179 3.60 -13.37 9.62
N GLY A 180 3.82 -14.69 9.51
CA GLY A 180 3.50 -15.67 10.54
C GLY A 180 2.14 -16.36 10.37
N ILE A 181 1.44 -16.15 9.26
CA ILE A 181 0.17 -16.84 8.97
C ILE A 181 0.48 -18.25 8.48
N THR A 182 -0.16 -19.26 9.06
CA THR A 182 -0.03 -20.63 8.59
C THR A 182 -0.99 -20.91 7.44
N LYS A 183 -0.64 -21.88 6.58
CA LYS A 183 -1.52 -22.33 5.49
C LYS A 183 -2.89 -22.77 6.02
N LYS A 184 -2.91 -23.48 7.14
CA LYS A 184 -4.15 -23.96 7.79
C LYS A 184 -5.05 -22.82 8.25
N GLU A 185 -4.46 -21.76 8.84
CA GLU A 185 -5.23 -20.58 9.25
C GLU A 185 -5.79 -19.85 8.04
N LEU A 186 -5.01 -19.71 6.96
CA LEU A 186 -5.49 -19.10 5.72
C LEU A 186 -6.65 -19.89 5.11
N GLU A 187 -6.51 -21.21 4.97
CA GLU A 187 -7.57 -22.10 4.45
C GLU A 187 -8.84 -22.04 5.29
N ALA A 188 -8.71 -22.03 6.61
CA ALA A 188 -9.85 -22.00 7.53
C ALA A 188 -10.67 -20.69 7.45
N HIS A 189 -10.06 -19.62 6.93
CA HIS A 189 -10.68 -18.30 6.84
C HIS A 189 -10.93 -17.83 5.41
N MET A 190 -10.56 -18.61 4.37
CA MET A 190 -10.58 -18.16 2.98
C MET A 190 -11.94 -17.64 2.51
N GLU A 191 -13.02 -18.36 2.82
CA GLU A 191 -14.39 -17.96 2.44
C GLU A 191 -14.74 -16.58 3.02
N THR A 192 -14.60 -16.41 4.35
CA THR A 192 -14.84 -15.13 5.02
C THR A 192 -13.89 -14.03 4.54
N LEU A 193 -12.63 -14.37 4.24
CA LEU A 193 -11.68 -13.41 3.69
C LEU A 193 -12.17 -12.86 2.34
N CYS A 194 -12.63 -13.74 1.45
CA CYS A 194 -13.15 -13.35 0.15
C CYS A 194 -14.44 -12.53 0.28
N GLU A 195 -15.40 -12.98 1.09
CA GLU A 195 -16.63 -12.24 1.37
C GLU A 195 -16.35 -10.81 1.83
N HIS A 196 -15.45 -10.65 2.81
CA HIS A 196 -15.07 -9.34 3.33
C HIS A 196 -14.44 -8.44 2.26
N VAL A 197 -13.60 -8.98 1.38
CA VAL A 197 -13.01 -8.19 0.27
C VAL A 197 -14.09 -7.74 -0.71
N ILE A 198 -15.01 -8.63 -1.08
CA ILE A 198 -16.08 -8.32 -2.04
C ILE A 198 -17.01 -7.21 -1.52
N ILE A 199 -17.31 -7.20 -0.22
CA ILE A 199 -18.19 -6.17 0.39
C ILE A 199 -17.45 -4.89 0.82
N ASP A 200 -16.11 -4.90 0.88
CA ASP A 200 -15.34 -3.71 1.21
C ASP A 200 -15.49 -2.67 0.09
N THR A 201 -15.92 -1.46 0.44
CA THR A 201 -16.18 -0.39 -0.52
C THR A 201 -14.95 0.04 -1.32
N ASN A 202 -13.74 -0.20 -0.80
CA ASN A 202 -12.49 0.11 -1.50
C ASN A 202 -12.28 -0.79 -2.72
N THR A 203 -12.86 -1.98 -2.75
CA THR A 203 -12.82 -2.87 -3.93
C THR A 203 -13.44 -2.20 -5.15
N LEU A 204 -14.49 -1.39 -4.98
CA LEU A 204 -15.15 -0.64 -6.05
C LEU A 204 -14.25 0.45 -6.67
N MET A 205 -13.21 0.89 -5.96
CA MET A 205 -12.27 1.90 -6.44
C MET A 205 -11.15 1.29 -7.29
N SER A 206 -10.98 -0.03 -7.24
CA SER A 206 -10.06 -0.73 -8.13
C SER A 206 -10.50 -0.61 -9.58
N ARG A 207 -9.55 -0.38 -10.49
CA ARG A 207 -9.84 -0.35 -11.94
C ARG A 207 -10.17 -1.73 -12.51
N ARG A 208 -9.70 -2.78 -11.85
CA ARG A 208 -10.09 -4.17 -12.08
C ARG A 208 -10.73 -4.68 -10.79
N ILE A 209 -12.04 -4.87 -10.81
CA ILE A 209 -12.77 -5.46 -9.70
C ILE A 209 -12.59 -6.98 -9.81
N PRO A 210 -12.07 -7.66 -8.77
CA PRO A 210 -11.89 -9.11 -8.81
C PRO A 210 -13.20 -9.84 -8.63
N GLU A 211 -13.34 -10.96 -9.33
CA GLU A 211 -14.30 -12.01 -8.98
C GLU A 211 -13.83 -12.78 -7.73
N GLU A 212 -14.73 -13.51 -7.07
CA GLU A 212 -14.43 -14.22 -5.83
C GLU A 212 -13.25 -15.21 -5.98
N ASP A 213 -13.19 -15.95 -7.10
CA ASP A 213 -12.09 -16.88 -7.37
C ASP A 213 -10.75 -16.18 -7.61
N GLU A 214 -10.77 -14.94 -8.12
CA GLU A 214 -9.57 -14.10 -8.28
C GLU A 214 -9.08 -13.58 -6.92
N VAL A 215 -9.99 -13.22 -6.01
CA VAL A 215 -9.64 -12.85 -4.64
C VAL A 215 -8.94 -14.01 -3.93
N GLU A 216 -9.48 -15.22 -4.01
CA GLU A 216 -8.83 -16.41 -3.43
C GLU A 216 -7.43 -16.62 -4.02
N LYS A 217 -7.28 -16.54 -5.35
CA LYS A 217 -5.97 -16.66 -6.01
C LYS A 217 -4.99 -15.58 -5.54
N LEU A 218 -5.45 -14.34 -5.32
CA LEU A 218 -4.62 -13.26 -4.80
C LEU A 218 -4.13 -13.53 -3.38
N PHE A 219 -4.98 -14.07 -2.49
CA PHE A 219 -4.55 -14.50 -1.16
C PHE A 219 -3.47 -15.58 -1.23
N TRP A 220 -3.62 -16.55 -2.15
CA TRP A 220 -2.62 -17.59 -2.35
C TRP A 220 -1.30 -17.04 -2.90
N CYS A 221 -1.34 -16.12 -3.87
CA CYS A 221 -0.16 -15.41 -4.37
C CYS A 221 0.55 -14.64 -3.24
N ALA A 222 -0.20 -13.90 -2.43
CA ALA A 222 0.33 -13.16 -1.29
C ALA A 222 0.87 -14.06 -0.17
N PHE A 223 0.33 -15.27 -0.02
CA PHE A 223 0.81 -16.25 0.95
C PHE A 223 2.16 -16.85 0.57
N ASN A 224 2.33 -17.26 -0.69
CA ASN A 224 3.51 -18.01 -1.16
C ASN A 224 4.55 -17.14 -1.88
N GLY A 225 4.26 -15.87 -2.14
CA GLY A 225 5.18 -14.98 -2.86
C GLY A 225 5.16 -15.15 -4.37
N ARG A 226 4.11 -15.74 -4.95
CA ARG A 226 4.00 -16.00 -6.39
C ARG A 226 3.44 -14.79 -7.13
N SER A 227 4.07 -14.42 -8.24
CA SER A 227 3.55 -13.40 -9.16
C SER A 227 2.14 -13.74 -9.67
N VAL A 228 1.34 -12.71 -9.89
CA VAL A 228 -0.01 -12.82 -10.45
C VAL A 228 0.08 -12.93 -11.97
N ASP A 229 -0.43 -14.03 -12.52
CA ASP A 229 -0.39 -14.39 -13.96
C ASP A 229 -1.79 -14.43 -14.62
N PHE A 230 -2.81 -13.94 -13.91
CA PHE A 230 -4.21 -13.88 -14.33
C PHE A 230 -4.76 -12.45 -14.33
#